data_AF-A0AAN7ZJS3-F1
#
_entry.id   AF-A0AAN7ZJS3-F1
#
_cell.length_a   1.000
_cell.length_b   1.000
_cell.length_c   1.000
_cell.angle_alpha   90.00
_cell.angle_beta   90.00
_cell.angle_gamma   90.00
#
_symmetry.space_group_name_H-M   'P 1'
#
loop_
_entity.id
_entity.type
_entity.pdbx_description
1 polymer ?
#
loop_
_entity_poly.entity_id
_entity_poly.type
_entity_poly.pdbx_seq_one_letter_code
_entity_poly.pdbx_strand_id
1 'polypeptide(L)'
;MFRFVRFCRIRLYSLDSVIKNTGIKTHTIIQIPQTNYGITQIVKNYSNSVIVNPSSEDHSSEPNVLEIVGDNAELAHKLNVLILEAEVLRQEGKGVPDNSFLTNDNWKHLLTLPSLSARRKYLEFLFKVGKKKENREKKKQAKREEWEESPKPKRDPDDVMNYNLGGNHFMLRVYETTMNQMYNNRLIQAMQFGQKLIVDCGFHKNMTPRENSNCAKQLMLLFADNRSSDEPFDLHYCNVTRDSSLITGLNKFITTMYEPTFPLNLHQKSYLEVFPKEQLVYLTPHCKEVLKTYSHDDIYIIGGIVDKVNNEPLSLAKAKKEGLRMAKLPLDYYLEWGAGSGKSLTINQVLSILVDVKRTGDWKYALRHVPRRKLAHFFEESATRKLYNAVSKEGSIATKNFGNLKYSGRMSNLRRYK
;
A
#
# COMPACT_ATOMS: atom_id res chain seq x y z
N MET A 1 -41.86 0.79 16.47
CA MET A 1 -41.59 0.08 15.19
C MET A 1 -42.52 -1.12 14.93
N PHE A 2 -43.71 -1.18 15.57
CA PHE A 2 -44.63 -2.33 15.53
C PHE A 2 -45.92 -2.09 14.71
N ARG A 3 -45.97 -1.05 13.86
CA ARG A 3 -47.16 -0.71 13.05
C ARG A 3 -47.02 -0.95 11.54
N PHE A 4 -45.84 -1.31 11.04
CA PHE A 4 -45.62 -1.57 9.60
C PHE A 4 -45.84 -3.03 9.17
N VAL A 5 -45.84 -3.99 10.11
CA VAL A 5 -45.94 -5.43 9.80
C VAL A 5 -47.37 -5.87 9.47
N ARG A 6 -48.39 -5.04 9.75
CA ARG A 6 -49.80 -5.40 9.53
C ARG A 6 -50.31 -5.13 8.11
N PHE A 7 -49.59 -4.34 7.29
CA PHE A 7 -50.01 -4.00 5.93
C PHE A 7 -49.54 -4.99 4.84
N CYS A 8 -48.54 -5.84 5.11
CA CYS A 8 -48.05 -6.82 4.13
C CYS A 8 -48.82 -8.16 4.14
N ARG A 9 -49.69 -8.42 5.13
CA ARG A 9 -50.40 -9.71 5.24
C ARG A 9 -51.66 -9.82 4.36
N ILE A 10 -52.14 -8.73 3.77
CA ILE A 10 -53.39 -8.71 3.00
C ILE A 10 -53.14 -8.95 1.49
N ARG A 11 -51.90 -8.87 1.01
CA ARG A 11 -51.56 -9.02 -0.43
C ARG A 11 -51.11 -10.41 -0.89
N LEU A 12 -50.91 -11.36 0.03
CA LEU A 12 -50.52 -12.73 -0.31
C LEU A 12 -51.72 -13.64 -0.65
N TYR A 13 -52.92 -13.32 -0.17
CA TYR A 13 -54.11 -14.15 -0.42
C TYR A 13 -54.75 -13.95 -1.80
N SER A 14 -54.35 -12.93 -2.57
CA SER A 14 -54.90 -12.70 -3.93
C SER A 14 -54.03 -13.26 -5.05
N LEU A 15 -52.83 -13.78 -4.76
CA LEU A 15 -51.93 -14.40 -5.74
C LEU A 15 -52.22 -15.91 -5.88
N ASP A 16 -52.58 -16.59 -4.80
CA ASP A 16 -52.94 -18.01 -4.82
C ASP A 16 -54.25 -18.29 -5.57
N SER A 17 -55.17 -17.33 -5.66
CA SER A 17 -56.39 -17.45 -6.45
C SER A 17 -56.16 -17.24 -7.95
N VAL A 18 -55.08 -16.55 -8.33
CA VAL A 18 -54.73 -16.30 -9.74
C VAL A 18 -53.98 -17.49 -10.34
N ILE A 19 -53.17 -18.19 -9.55
CA ILE A 19 -52.41 -19.35 -10.01
C ILE A 19 -53.31 -20.60 -10.19
N LYS A 20 -54.44 -20.68 -9.49
CA LYS A 20 -55.38 -21.82 -9.61
C LYS A 20 -56.33 -21.75 -10.81
N ASN A 21 -56.42 -20.60 -11.50
CA ASN A 21 -57.36 -20.38 -12.62
C ASN A 21 -56.71 -20.41 -14.01
N THR A 22 -55.41 -20.66 -14.12
CA THR A 22 -54.76 -20.92 -15.41
C THR A 22 -54.63 -22.41 -15.61
N GLY A 23 -55.52 -22.99 -16.43
CA GLY A 23 -55.53 -24.39 -16.82
C GLY A 23 -54.32 -24.81 -17.66
N ILE A 24 -53.12 -24.73 -17.09
CA ILE A 24 -51.90 -25.22 -17.71
C ILE A 24 -51.71 -26.68 -17.25
N LYS A 25 -52.08 -27.57 -18.16
CA LYS A 25 -51.87 -29.01 -18.05
C LYS A 25 -50.39 -29.29 -17.76
N THR A 26 -50.15 -30.16 -16.78
CA THR A 26 -48.84 -30.73 -16.44
C THR A 26 -48.21 -31.34 -17.70
N HIS A 27 -47.25 -30.64 -18.31
CA HIS A 27 -46.44 -31.20 -19.36
C HIS A 27 -45.25 -31.95 -18.76
N THR A 28 -45.10 -33.17 -19.26
CA THR A 28 -44.00 -34.12 -19.11
C THR A 28 -42.65 -33.43 -18.99
N ILE A 29 -41.83 -33.87 -18.02
CA ILE A 29 -40.44 -33.44 -17.84
C ILE A 29 -39.68 -33.76 -19.14
N ILE A 30 -39.49 -32.76 -19.98
CA ILE A 30 -38.57 -32.84 -21.12
C ILE A 30 -37.17 -32.79 -20.53
N GLN A 31 -36.46 -33.92 -20.58
CA GLN A 31 -35.02 -33.93 -20.33
C GLN A 31 -34.34 -33.03 -21.37
N ILE A 32 -33.77 -31.92 -20.91
CA ILE A 32 -32.91 -31.08 -21.74
C ILE A 32 -31.64 -31.91 -22.04
N PRO A 33 -31.28 -32.13 -23.32
CA PRO A 33 -30.06 -32.83 -23.66
C PRO A 33 -28.87 -31.98 -23.18
N GLN A 34 -28.00 -32.59 -22.38
CA GLN A 34 -26.77 -31.94 -21.95
C GLN A 34 -25.86 -31.76 -23.16
N THR A 35 -25.90 -30.58 -23.77
CA THR A 35 -24.89 -30.16 -24.74
C THR A 35 -23.59 -29.91 -23.98
N ASN A 36 -22.65 -30.85 -24.12
CA ASN A 36 -21.26 -30.71 -23.70
C ASN A 36 -20.57 -29.61 -24.52
N TYR A 37 -20.77 -28.35 -24.16
CA TYR A 37 -19.80 -27.31 -24.47
C TYR A 37 -18.75 -27.32 -23.38
N GLY A 38 -17.63 -27.97 -23.68
CA GLY A 38 -16.44 -27.98 -22.84
C GLY A 38 -15.85 -26.58 -22.73
N ILE A 39 -16.39 -25.77 -21.82
CA ILE A 39 -15.65 -24.66 -21.24
C ILE A 39 -14.79 -25.26 -20.13
N THR A 40 -13.55 -25.59 -20.46
CA THR A 40 -12.51 -25.89 -19.47
C THR A 40 -12.20 -24.62 -18.69
N GLN A 41 -13.07 -24.26 -17.75
CA GLN A 41 -12.66 -23.39 -16.65
C GLN A 41 -11.68 -24.20 -15.81
N ILE A 42 -10.39 -24.02 -16.09
CA ILE A 42 -9.32 -24.45 -15.18
C ILE A 42 -9.43 -23.54 -13.96
N VAL A 43 -10.35 -23.86 -13.05
CA VAL A 43 -10.33 -23.34 -11.69
C VAL A 43 -9.12 -23.99 -11.04
N LYS A 44 -7.97 -23.29 -11.07
CA LYS A 44 -6.82 -23.66 -10.24
C LYS A 44 -7.25 -23.49 -8.79
N ASN A 45 -7.73 -24.57 -8.19
CA ASN A 45 -7.87 -24.68 -6.75
C ASN A 45 -6.46 -24.56 -6.14
N TYR A 46 -6.12 -23.38 -5.64
CA TYR A 46 -4.97 -23.20 -4.76
C TYR A 46 -5.32 -23.75 -3.37
N SER A 47 -5.60 -25.04 -3.27
CA SER A 47 -5.46 -25.76 -2.02
C SER A 47 -3.96 -25.83 -1.74
N ASN A 48 -3.50 -25.08 -0.75
CA ASN A 48 -2.14 -25.18 -0.21
C ASN A 48 -1.96 -26.55 0.48
N SER A 49 -1.93 -27.64 -0.28
CA SER A 49 -1.29 -28.87 0.16
C SER A 49 0.21 -28.67 -0.01
N VAL A 50 0.83 -28.07 1.00
CA VAL A 50 2.28 -28.07 1.11
C VAL A 50 2.69 -29.51 1.32
N ILE A 51 3.18 -30.15 0.26
CA ILE A 51 3.95 -31.40 0.38
C ILE A 51 5.24 -30.99 1.07
N VAL A 52 5.30 -31.22 2.38
CA VAL A 52 6.54 -31.11 3.15
C VAL A 52 7.37 -32.32 2.77
N ASN A 53 8.24 -32.17 1.77
CA ASN A 53 9.34 -33.10 1.61
C ASN A 53 10.26 -32.90 2.83
N PRO A 54 10.57 -33.94 3.62
CA PRO A 54 11.57 -33.83 4.65
C PRO A 54 12.92 -33.70 3.94
N SER A 55 13.43 -32.48 3.85
CA SER A 55 14.80 -32.22 3.44
C SER A 55 15.72 -32.67 4.57
N SER A 56 16.10 -33.95 4.56
CA SER A 56 17.32 -34.42 5.20
C SER A 56 18.50 -34.01 4.34
N GLU A 57 18.84 -32.73 4.40
CA GLU A 57 20.13 -32.23 3.95
C GLU A 57 20.77 -31.52 5.15
N ASP A 58 21.78 -32.16 5.71
CA ASP A 58 22.71 -31.54 6.64
C ASP A 58 23.42 -30.40 5.91
N HIS A 59 22.87 -29.20 5.99
CA HIS A 59 23.53 -28.01 5.47
C HIS A 59 24.67 -27.61 6.40
N SER A 60 25.88 -28.04 6.07
CA SER A 60 27.11 -27.40 6.52
C SER A 60 27.00 -25.90 6.24
N SER A 61 26.89 -25.14 7.33
CA SER A 61 26.52 -23.74 7.39
C SER A 61 27.68 -22.80 7.06
N GLU A 62 28.29 -23.00 5.90
CA GLU A 62 29.36 -22.15 5.35
C GLU A 62 28.88 -21.46 4.05
N PRO A 63 29.22 -20.18 3.85
CA PRO A 63 28.81 -19.45 2.65
C PRO A 63 29.51 -20.03 1.42
N ASN A 64 28.76 -20.25 0.34
CA ASN A 64 29.32 -20.74 -0.91
C ASN A 64 30.19 -19.66 -1.58
N VAL A 65 31.49 -19.67 -1.29
CA VAL A 65 32.48 -18.66 -1.71
C VAL A 65 32.54 -18.52 -3.24
N LEU A 66 32.34 -19.63 -3.97
CA LEU A 66 32.42 -19.70 -5.43
C LEU A 66 31.30 -18.90 -6.13
N GLU A 67 30.06 -18.93 -5.62
CA GLU A 67 28.92 -18.19 -6.20
C GLU A 67 28.98 -16.67 -5.95
N ILE A 68 29.73 -16.26 -4.93
CA ILE A 68 29.76 -14.87 -4.47
C ILE A 68 30.84 -14.08 -5.23
N VAL A 69 31.96 -14.71 -5.55
CA VAL A 69 33.18 -14.02 -6.02
C VAL A 69 33.61 -14.41 -7.44
N GLY A 70 33.23 -15.58 -7.94
CA GLY A 70 33.83 -16.13 -9.16
C GLY A 70 35.33 -16.43 -8.97
N ASP A 71 36.15 -16.25 -10.01
CA ASP A 71 37.58 -16.60 -10.02
C ASP A 71 38.52 -15.54 -9.40
N ASN A 72 37.99 -14.47 -8.80
CA ASN A 72 38.81 -13.39 -8.26
C ASN A 72 39.37 -13.72 -6.85
N ALA A 73 40.63 -14.14 -6.79
CA ALA A 73 41.31 -14.52 -5.55
C ALA A 73 41.32 -13.41 -4.46
N GLU A 74 41.46 -12.15 -4.85
CA GLU A 74 41.49 -11.01 -3.90
C GLU A 74 40.14 -10.80 -3.20
N LEU A 75 39.04 -10.92 -3.95
CA LEU A 75 37.69 -10.78 -3.41
C LEU A 75 37.31 -11.97 -2.53
N ALA A 76 37.85 -13.15 -2.81
CA ALA A 76 37.64 -14.35 -2.01
C ALA A 76 38.37 -14.23 -0.67
N HIS A 77 39.62 -13.74 -0.69
CA HIS A 77 40.35 -13.42 0.53
C HIS A 77 39.61 -12.37 1.37
N LYS A 78 39.12 -11.30 0.73
CA LYS A 78 38.33 -10.27 1.41
C LYS A 78 37.04 -10.85 2.02
N LEU A 79 36.35 -11.76 1.34
CA LEU A 79 35.16 -12.42 1.87
C LEU A 79 35.48 -13.27 3.11
N ASN A 80 36.57 -14.04 3.07
CA ASN A 80 37.02 -14.84 4.22
C ASN A 80 37.33 -13.95 5.44
N VAL A 81 37.98 -12.81 5.23
CA VAL A 81 38.21 -11.81 6.28
C VAL A 81 36.88 -11.31 6.87
N LEU A 82 35.85 -11.10 6.04
CA LEU A 82 34.53 -10.67 6.52
C LEU A 82 33.78 -11.74 7.30
N ILE A 83 33.93 -13.01 6.92
CA ILE A 83 33.36 -14.15 7.66
C ILE A 83 33.98 -14.24 9.05
N LEU A 84 35.31 -14.16 9.13
CA LEU A 84 36.03 -14.11 10.40
C LEU A 84 35.64 -12.89 11.24
N GLU A 85 35.51 -11.70 10.62
CA GLU A 85 35.03 -10.49 11.30
C GLU A 85 33.64 -10.72 11.92
N ALA A 86 32.71 -11.33 11.19
CA ALA A 86 31.37 -11.63 11.68
C ALA A 86 31.39 -12.64 12.84
N GLU A 87 32.27 -13.63 12.79
CA GLU A 87 32.43 -14.63 13.85
C GLU A 87 33.03 -14.04 15.13
N VAL A 88 34.06 -13.20 15.01
CA VAL A 88 34.63 -12.45 16.14
C VAL A 88 33.55 -11.58 16.79
N LEU A 89 32.76 -10.86 16.01
CA LEU A 89 31.66 -10.03 16.53
C LEU A 89 30.60 -10.87 17.28
N ARG A 90 30.34 -12.11 16.84
CA ARG A 90 29.43 -13.04 17.51
C ARG A 90 30.01 -13.54 18.84
N GLN A 91 31.30 -13.86 18.89
CA GLN A 91 31.99 -14.24 20.13
C GLN A 91 32.02 -13.09 21.15
N GLU A 92 32.16 -11.85 20.68
CA GLU A 92 32.07 -10.64 21.51
C GLU A 92 30.63 -10.33 21.99
N GLY A 93 29.64 -11.14 21.64
CA GLY A 93 28.23 -10.95 22.02
C GLY A 93 27.55 -9.78 21.29
N LYS A 94 28.13 -9.27 20.20
CA LYS A 94 27.48 -8.27 19.36
C LYS A 94 26.40 -8.95 18.50
N GLY A 95 25.33 -8.22 18.22
CA GLY A 95 24.17 -8.75 17.49
C GLY A 95 24.50 -9.05 16.03
N VAL A 96 24.95 -10.27 15.75
CA VAL A 96 25.19 -10.82 14.42
C VAL A 96 24.21 -11.99 14.20
N PRO A 97 23.51 -12.06 13.04
CA PRO A 97 22.63 -13.20 12.74
C PRO A 97 23.38 -14.52 12.63
N ASP A 98 22.65 -15.62 12.77
CA ASP A 98 23.17 -16.95 12.46
C ASP A 98 23.49 -17.09 10.97
N ASN A 99 24.42 -18.00 10.64
CA ASN A 99 24.89 -18.21 9.27
C ASN A 99 23.74 -18.62 8.33
N SER A 100 22.71 -19.29 8.84
CA SER A 100 21.50 -19.66 8.08
C SER A 100 20.67 -18.47 7.60
N PHE A 101 20.78 -17.31 8.26
CA PHE A 101 20.06 -16.09 7.87
C PHE A 101 20.85 -15.25 6.85
N LEU A 102 22.16 -15.46 6.74
CA LEU A 102 23.05 -14.68 5.88
C LEU A 102 23.07 -15.25 4.45
N THR A 103 22.23 -14.69 3.57
CA THR A 103 22.21 -15.04 2.14
C THR A 103 23.42 -14.49 1.37
N ASN A 104 23.72 -15.09 0.22
CA ASN A 104 24.82 -14.69 -0.68
C ASN A 104 24.74 -13.19 -1.08
N ASP A 105 23.54 -12.64 -1.24
CA ASP A 105 23.33 -11.22 -1.52
C ASP A 105 23.77 -10.30 -0.38
N ASN A 106 23.59 -10.74 0.88
CA ASN A 106 24.02 -9.98 2.05
C ASN A 106 25.56 -9.89 2.10
N TRP A 107 26.24 -10.98 1.72
CA TRP A 107 27.70 -11.02 1.60
C TRP A 107 28.20 -10.13 0.46
N LYS A 108 27.54 -10.15 -0.70
CA LYS A 108 27.83 -9.21 -1.80
C LYS A 108 27.70 -7.75 -1.35
N HIS A 109 26.65 -7.43 -0.58
CA HIS A 109 26.48 -6.10 -0.03
C HIS A 109 27.56 -5.74 1.00
N LEU A 110 27.97 -6.66 1.87
CA LEU A 110 29.08 -6.45 2.81
C LEU A 110 30.40 -6.13 2.11
N LEU A 111 30.67 -6.76 0.96
CA LEU A 111 31.87 -6.49 0.15
C LEU A 111 31.91 -5.06 -0.41
N THR A 112 30.75 -4.48 -0.71
CA THR A 112 30.64 -3.09 -1.18
C THR A 112 30.88 -2.05 -0.08
N LEU A 113 30.79 -2.43 1.20
CA LEU A 113 30.92 -1.50 2.31
C LEU A 113 32.41 -1.27 2.69
N PRO A 114 32.91 -0.02 2.66
CA PRO A 114 34.34 0.26 2.84
C PRO A 114 34.79 0.23 4.31
N SER A 115 33.90 0.55 5.26
CA SER A 115 34.26 0.77 6.68
C SER A 115 33.75 -0.36 7.59
N LEU A 116 34.57 -0.75 8.57
CA LEU A 116 34.23 -1.66 9.68
C LEU A 116 32.93 -1.23 10.38
N SER A 117 32.79 0.07 10.68
CA SER A 117 31.61 0.64 11.34
C SER A 117 30.34 0.50 10.49
N ALA A 118 30.46 0.59 9.16
CA ALA A 118 29.34 0.41 8.25
C ALA A 118 28.91 -1.05 8.19
N ARG A 119 29.87 -1.99 8.13
CA ARG A 119 29.61 -3.44 8.15
C ARG A 119 28.97 -3.89 9.46
N ARG A 120 29.51 -3.45 10.60
CA ARG A 120 28.92 -3.71 11.92
C ARG A 120 27.47 -3.23 12.01
N LYS A 121 27.18 -2.01 11.56
CA LYS A 121 25.81 -1.48 11.53
C LYS A 121 24.88 -2.31 10.64
N TYR A 122 25.38 -2.81 9.51
CA TYR A 122 24.60 -3.66 8.61
C TYR A 122 24.32 -5.04 9.22
N LEU A 123 25.30 -5.69 9.84
CA LEU A 123 25.11 -6.96 10.56
C LEU A 123 24.12 -6.80 11.72
N GLU A 124 24.24 -5.72 12.50
CA GLU A 124 23.30 -5.41 13.59
C GLU A 124 21.87 -5.16 13.06
N PHE A 125 21.75 -4.50 11.91
CA PHE A 125 20.47 -4.34 11.23
C PHE A 125 19.88 -5.71 10.83
N LEU A 126 20.66 -6.59 10.21
CA LEU A 126 20.21 -7.94 9.85
C LEU A 126 19.79 -8.73 11.08
N PHE A 127 20.52 -8.63 12.20
CA PHE A 127 20.18 -9.33 13.44
C PHE A 127 18.83 -8.87 13.99
N LYS A 128 18.58 -7.55 14.02
CA LYS A 128 17.30 -6.97 14.41
C LYS A 128 16.16 -7.43 13.51
N VAL A 129 16.40 -7.55 12.20
CA VAL A 129 15.42 -8.07 11.23
C VAL A 129 15.11 -9.54 11.51
N GLY A 130 16.14 -10.38 11.74
CA GLY A 130 15.99 -11.79 12.10
C GLY A 130 15.19 -11.98 13.38
N LYS A 131 15.54 -11.29 14.47
CA LYS A 131 14.81 -11.35 15.74
C LYS A 131 13.36 -10.86 15.62
N LYS A 132 13.10 -9.86 14.78
CA LYS A 132 11.73 -9.42 14.50
C LYS A 132 10.91 -10.49 13.79
N LYS A 133 11.52 -11.27 12.89
CA LYS A 133 10.87 -12.41 12.21
C LYS A 133 10.56 -13.53 13.21
N GLU A 134 11.54 -13.94 14.00
CA GLU A 134 11.38 -14.96 15.06
C GLU A 134 10.25 -14.58 16.04
N ASN A 135 10.24 -13.34 16.53
CA ASN A 135 9.19 -12.85 17.42
C ASN A 135 7.80 -12.83 16.77
N ARG A 136 7.72 -12.58 15.46
CA ARG A 136 6.45 -12.63 14.71
C ARG A 136 5.94 -14.05 14.58
N GLU A 137 6.82 -15.02 14.36
CA GLU A 137 6.50 -16.44 14.28
C GLU A 137 6.02 -16.97 15.64
N LYS A 138 6.74 -16.67 16.72
CA LYS A 138 6.32 -17.01 18.09
C LYS A 138 4.94 -16.43 18.44
N LYS A 139 4.69 -15.16 18.12
CA LYS A 139 3.36 -14.55 18.33
C LYS A 139 2.27 -15.21 17.50
N LYS A 140 2.59 -15.67 16.29
CA LYS A 140 1.62 -16.37 15.42
C LYS A 140 1.31 -17.78 15.95
N GLN A 141 2.31 -18.48 16.46
CA GLN A 141 2.15 -19.78 17.12
C GLN A 141 1.33 -19.65 18.40
N ALA A 142 1.70 -18.74 19.30
CA ALA A 142 0.94 -18.47 20.52
C ALA A 142 -0.53 -18.12 20.24
N LYS A 143 -0.80 -17.29 19.22
CA LYS A 143 -2.18 -16.95 18.82
C LYS A 143 -2.94 -18.15 18.22
N ARG A 144 -2.23 -19.08 17.56
CA ARG A 144 -2.81 -20.32 17.03
C ARG A 144 -3.15 -21.26 18.17
N GLU A 145 -2.22 -21.46 19.10
CA GLU A 145 -2.40 -22.27 20.31
C GLU A 145 -3.57 -21.74 21.14
N GLU A 146 -3.61 -20.43 21.40
CA GLU A 146 -4.72 -19.76 22.08
C GLU A 146 -6.07 -19.98 21.37
N TRP A 147 -6.09 -19.95 20.03
CA TRP A 147 -7.31 -20.23 19.25
C TRP A 147 -7.71 -21.72 19.30
N GLU A 148 -6.74 -22.64 19.34
CA GLU A 148 -6.98 -24.08 19.46
C GLU A 148 -7.48 -24.47 20.85
N GLU A 149 -6.96 -23.84 21.90
CA GLU A 149 -7.38 -24.00 23.30
C GLU A 149 -8.71 -23.30 23.61
N SER A 150 -9.04 -22.22 22.88
CA SER A 150 -10.28 -21.50 23.11
C SER A 150 -11.49 -22.41 22.89
N PRO A 151 -12.47 -22.41 23.82
CA PRO A 151 -13.65 -23.26 23.70
C PRO A 151 -14.42 -22.89 22.43
N LYS A 152 -14.37 -23.77 21.43
CA LYS A 152 -15.11 -23.62 20.18
C LYS A 152 -16.60 -23.82 20.48
N PRO A 153 -17.50 -22.93 20.02
CA PRO A 153 -18.92 -23.08 20.27
C PRO A 153 -19.40 -24.43 19.71
N LYS A 154 -19.97 -25.27 20.56
CA LYS A 154 -20.59 -26.52 20.13
C LYS A 154 -21.83 -26.15 19.29
N ARG A 155 -21.93 -26.72 18.09
CA ARG A 155 -23.12 -26.61 17.26
C ARG A 155 -24.17 -27.56 17.85
N ASP A 156 -25.26 -26.99 18.37
CA ASP A 156 -26.44 -27.78 18.71
C ASP A 156 -27.12 -28.22 17.40
N PRO A 157 -27.24 -29.53 17.11
CA PRO A 157 -27.88 -30.01 15.89
C PRO A 157 -29.35 -29.60 15.76
N ASP A 158 -30.03 -29.35 16.88
CA ASP A 158 -31.46 -29.04 16.92
C ASP A 158 -31.75 -27.52 16.80
N ASP A 159 -30.73 -26.68 16.96
CA ASP A 159 -30.84 -25.22 16.80
C ASP A 159 -30.66 -24.78 15.34
N VAL A 160 -31.72 -24.97 14.54
CA VAL A 160 -31.79 -24.59 13.12
C VAL A 160 -31.55 -23.08 12.90
N MET A 161 -31.81 -22.26 13.93
CA MET A 161 -31.78 -20.79 13.90
C MET A 161 -30.59 -20.20 14.67
N ASN A 162 -29.46 -20.90 14.70
CA ASN A 162 -28.23 -20.40 15.32
C ASN A 162 -27.59 -19.27 14.49
N TYR A 163 -28.03 -18.02 14.73
CA TYR A 163 -27.51 -16.79 14.10
C TYR A 163 -26.17 -16.34 14.69
N ASN A 164 -25.16 -17.22 14.69
CA ASN A 164 -23.80 -16.89 15.16
C ASN A 164 -22.75 -16.94 14.04
N LEU A 165 -21.56 -16.42 14.31
CA LEU A 165 -20.43 -16.37 13.38
C LEU A 165 -19.91 -17.79 13.05
N GLY A 166 -20.57 -18.47 12.10
CA GLY A 166 -20.34 -19.87 11.75
C GLY A 166 -21.59 -20.78 11.79
N GLY A 167 -22.77 -20.23 12.10
CA GLY A 167 -24.08 -20.91 11.98
C GLY A 167 -24.86 -20.50 10.72
N ASN A 168 -26.16 -20.79 10.70
CA ASN A 168 -27.06 -20.40 9.62
C ASN A 168 -27.45 -18.93 9.77
N HIS A 169 -27.07 -18.09 8.81
CA HIS A 169 -27.51 -16.69 8.75
C HIS A 169 -28.26 -16.44 7.45
N PHE A 170 -29.41 -15.77 7.55
CA PHE A 170 -30.13 -15.20 6.40
C PHE A 170 -29.27 -14.28 5.51
N MET A 171 -28.28 -13.57 6.05
CA MET A 171 -27.36 -12.75 5.27
C MET A 171 -26.15 -13.57 4.84
N LEU A 172 -25.86 -13.54 3.55
CA LEU A 172 -24.64 -14.13 2.98
C LEU A 172 -23.41 -13.52 3.65
N ARG A 173 -22.54 -14.37 4.19
CA ARG A 173 -21.25 -13.94 4.72
C ARG A 173 -20.38 -13.44 3.58
N VAL A 174 -19.98 -12.17 3.67
CA VAL A 174 -19.00 -11.59 2.75
C VAL A 174 -17.61 -12.03 3.19
N TYR A 175 -17.00 -12.93 2.42
CA TYR A 175 -15.62 -13.36 2.63
C TYR A 175 -14.64 -12.38 1.98
N GLU A 176 -13.38 -12.41 2.44
CA GLU A 176 -12.31 -11.63 1.80
C GLU A 176 -12.12 -11.97 0.33
N THR A 177 -12.36 -13.23 -0.06
CA THR A 177 -12.36 -13.65 -1.46
C THR A 177 -13.44 -12.94 -2.27
N THR A 178 -14.66 -12.86 -1.74
CA THR A 178 -15.78 -12.14 -2.36
C THR A 178 -15.50 -10.64 -2.46
N MET A 179 -14.92 -10.02 -1.42
CA MET A 179 -14.51 -8.61 -1.47
C MET A 179 -13.42 -8.39 -2.52
N ASN A 180 -12.43 -9.29 -2.60
CA ASN A 180 -11.37 -9.22 -3.60
C ASN A 180 -11.90 -9.31 -5.04
N GLN A 181 -12.86 -10.20 -5.29
CA GLN A 181 -13.56 -10.30 -6.57
C GLN A 181 -14.31 -9.01 -6.88
N MET A 182 -15.04 -8.45 -5.91
CA MET A 182 -15.75 -7.18 -6.07
C MET A 182 -14.80 -6.03 -6.44
N TYR A 183 -13.65 -5.91 -5.74
CA TYR A 183 -12.65 -4.89 -6.06
C TYR A 183 -12.04 -5.08 -7.45
N ASN A 184 -11.78 -6.32 -7.86
CA ASN A 184 -11.29 -6.59 -9.21
C ASN A 184 -12.34 -6.26 -10.28
N ASN A 185 -13.61 -6.57 -10.03
CA ASN A 185 -14.70 -6.23 -10.93
C ASN A 185 -14.83 -4.70 -11.10
N ARG A 186 -14.69 -3.92 -10.02
CA ARG A 186 -14.65 -2.45 -10.09
C ARG A 186 -13.50 -1.94 -10.94
N LEU A 187 -12.31 -2.52 -10.82
CA LEU A 187 -11.17 -2.15 -11.66
C LEU A 187 -11.41 -2.49 -13.14
N ILE A 188 -11.97 -3.67 -13.44
CA ILE A 188 -12.31 -4.07 -14.81
C ILE A 188 -13.33 -3.10 -15.43
N GLN A 189 -14.34 -2.67 -14.65
CA GLN A 189 -15.29 -1.63 -15.08
C GLN A 189 -14.58 -0.30 -15.35
N ALA A 190 -13.64 0.10 -14.49
CA ALA A 190 -12.85 1.30 -14.70
C ALA A 190 -11.94 1.21 -15.94
N MET A 191 -11.41 0.05 -16.28
CA MET A 191 -10.64 -0.12 -17.53
C MET A 191 -11.50 0.12 -18.78
N GLN A 192 -12.80 -0.18 -18.72
CA GLN A 192 -13.70 0.00 -19.86
C GLN A 192 -14.26 1.43 -19.94
N PHE A 193 -14.65 2.00 -18.80
CA PHE A 193 -15.44 3.25 -18.76
C PHE A 193 -14.85 4.34 -17.86
N GLY A 194 -13.79 4.02 -17.11
CA GLY A 194 -13.19 4.92 -16.14
C GLY A 194 -12.28 5.97 -16.78
N GLN A 195 -12.12 7.07 -16.05
CA GLN A 195 -11.12 8.08 -16.36
C GLN A 195 -9.72 7.50 -16.21
N LYS A 196 -8.83 7.85 -17.13
CA LYS A 196 -7.45 7.36 -17.19
C LYS A 196 -6.56 8.18 -16.27
N LEU A 197 -5.67 7.50 -15.56
CA LEU A 197 -4.64 8.12 -14.74
C LEU A 197 -3.30 7.49 -15.07
N ILE A 198 -2.34 8.33 -15.43
CA ILE A 198 -1.02 7.90 -15.85
C ILE A 198 -0.03 8.07 -14.72
N VAL A 199 0.81 7.07 -14.51
CA VAL A 199 1.99 7.17 -13.66
C VAL A 199 3.25 7.06 -14.52
N ASP A 200 4.07 8.10 -14.48
CA ASP A 200 5.30 8.20 -15.25
C ASP A 200 6.47 7.54 -14.51
N CYS A 201 6.83 6.31 -14.90
CA CYS A 201 7.91 5.54 -14.28
C CYS A 201 9.30 5.83 -14.87
N GLY A 202 9.46 6.93 -15.62
CA GLY A 202 10.70 7.26 -16.33
C GLY A 202 11.87 7.74 -15.46
N PHE A 203 11.70 7.95 -14.15
CA PHE A 203 12.69 8.60 -13.28
C PHE A 203 13.63 7.63 -12.53
N HIS A 204 13.63 6.34 -12.88
CA HIS A 204 14.38 5.33 -12.13
C HIS A 204 15.91 5.59 -12.04
N LYS A 205 16.50 6.27 -13.03
CA LYS A 205 17.92 6.63 -13.05
C LYS A 205 18.25 7.81 -12.14
N ASN A 206 17.28 8.69 -11.87
CA ASN A 206 17.45 9.88 -11.05
C ASN A 206 17.31 9.58 -9.55
N MET A 207 16.81 8.39 -9.20
CA MET A 207 16.58 7.96 -7.81
C MET A 207 17.67 7.02 -7.31
N THR A 208 18.04 7.16 -6.04
CA THR A 208 18.88 6.17 -5.35
C THR A 208 18.17 4.81 -5.25
N PRO A 209 18.89 3.68 -5.06
CA PRO A 209 18.24 2.36 -4.89
C PRO A 209 17.20 2.32 -3.75
N ARG A 210 17.44 3.10 -2.70
CA ARG A 210 16.50 3.26 -1.58
C ARG A 210 15.26 4.05 -1.98
N GLU A 211 15.39 5.11 -2.77
CA GLU A 211 14.27 5.88 -3.31
C GLU A 211 13.48 5.06 -4.32
N ASN A 212 14.13 4.32 -5.23
CA ASN A 212 13.50 3.37 -6.13
C ASN A 212 12.65 2.33 -5.37
N SER A 213 13.19 1.77 -4.29
CA SER A 213 12.46 0.83 -3.42
C SER A 213 11.27 1.48 -2.71
N ASN A 214 11.37 2.77 -2.35
CA ASN A 214 10.25 3.51 -1.75
C ASN A 214 9.21 3.90 -2.80
N CYS A 215 9.62 4.22 -4.03
CA CYS A 215 8.74 4.51 -5.14
C CYS A 215 7.90 3.28 -5.48
N ALA A 216 8.54 2.11 -5.61
CA ALA A 216 7.84 0.83 -5.80
C ALA A 216 6.77 0.57 -4.73
N LYS A 217 7.08 0.85 -3.45
CA LYS A 217 6.08 0.76 -2.36
C LYS A 217 4.94 1.75 -2.53
N GLN A 218 5.22 2.98 -2.93
CA GLN A 218 4.17 3.99 -3.17
C GLN A 218 3.28 3.62 -4.37
N LEU A 219 3.84 3.02 -5.43
CA LEU A 219 3.08 2.50 -6.56
C LEU A 219 2.19 1.32 -6.16
N MET A 220 2.68 0.43 -5.31
CA MET A 220 1.86 -0.65 -4.75
C MET A 220 0.71 -0.09 -3.90
N LEU A 221 0.98 0.89 -3.03
CA LEU A 221 -0.06 1.55 -2.24
C LEU A 221 -1.06 2.28 -3.15
N LEU A 222 -0.59 2.97 -4.18
CA LEU A 222 -1.43 3.63 -5.17
C LEU A 222 -2.39 2.62 -5.82
N PHE A 223 -1.89 1.47 -6.27
CA PHE A 223 -2.76 0.43 -6.83
C PHE A 223 -3.80 -0.08 -5.81
N ALA A 224 -3.37 -0.34 -4.57
CA ALA A 224 -4.26 -0.83 -3.51
C ALA A 224 -5.34 0.20 -3.11
N ASP A 225 -4.96 1.46 -3.00
CA ASP A 225 -5.86 2.58 -2.67
C ASP A 225 -6.87 2.79 -3.81
N ASN A 226 -6.43 2.73 -5.07
CA ASN A 226 -7.33 2.79 -6.23
C ASN A 226 -8.29 1.61 -6.25
N ARG A 227 -7.78 0.38 -6.05
CA ARG A 227 -8.56 -0.86 -6.03
C ARG A 227 -9.66 -0.85 -4.96
N SER A 228 -9.40 -0.19 -3.84
CA SER A 228 -10.34 -0.10 -2.71
C SER A 228 -11.36 1.03 -2.89
N SER A 229 -11.19 1.91 -3.89
CA SER A 229 -12.11 3.01 -4.14
C SER A 229 -13.43 2.55 -4.77
N ASP A 230 -14.46 3.37 -4.64
CA ASP A 230 -15.77 3.10 -5.25
C ASP A 230 -15.76 3.38 -6.76
N GLU A 231 -15.05 4.43 -7.19
CA GLU A 231 -14.91 4.83 -8.59
C GLU A 231 -13.43 4.89 -9.01
N PRO A 232 -12.76 3.74 -9.19
CA PRO A 232 -11.35 3.70 -9.52
C PRO A 232 -11.01 4.42 -10.83
N PHE A 233 -9.76 4.84 -10.94
CA PHE A 233 -9.15 5.22 -12.21
C PHE A 233 -8.70 3.98 -12.98
N ASP A 234 -8.67 4.10 -14.31
CA ASP A 234 -7.90 3.21 -15.17
C ASP A 234 -6.42 3.58 -15.07
N LEU A 235 -5.64 2.75 -14.39
CA LEU A 235 -4.24 3.02 -14.08
C LEU A 235 -3.32 2.57 -15.22
N HIS A 236 -2.52 3.50 -15.73
CA HIS A 236 -1.52 3.26 -16.76
C HIS A 236 -0.12 3.62 -16.26
N TYR A 237 0.76 2.63 -16.18
CA TYR A 237 2.17 2.88 -15.87
C TYR A 237 2.93 3.00 -17.19
N CYS A 238 3.44 4.19 -17.50
CA CYS A 238 4.16 4.47 -18.74
C CYS A 238 5.67 4.62 -18.49
N ASN A 239 6.46 4.58 -19.57
CA ASN A 239 7.92 4.59 -19.50
C ASN A 239 8.51 3.48 -18.62
N VAL A 240 7.87 2.30 -18.65
CA VAL A 240 8.25 1.15 -17.83
C VAL A 240 9.44 0.42 -18.44
N THR A 241 10.60 0.50 -17.79
CA THR A 241 11.77 -0.32 -18.13
C THR A 241 11.79 -1.58 -17.25
N ARG A 242 11.68 -2.78 -17.84
CA ARG A 242 11.56 -4.05 -17.11
C ARG A 242 12.73 -4.32 -16.16
N ASP A 243 13.94 -3.97 -16.58
CA ASP A 243 15.18 -4.23 -15.82
C ASP A 243 15.48 -3.14 -14.77
N SER A 244 14.62 -2.13 -14.63
CA SER A 244 14.84 -1.05 -13.68
C SER A 244 14.64 -1.52 -12.24
N SER A 245 15.47 -0.98 -11.34
CA SER A 245 15.37 -1.25 -9.89
C SER A 245 13.97 -0.97 -9.32
N LEU A 246 13.28 0.03 -9.86
CA LEU A 246 11.91 0.40 -9.49
C LEU A 246 10.92 -0.73 -9.85
N ILE A 247 10.93 -1.22 -11.09
CA ILE A 247 9.98 -2.22 -11.56
C ILE A 247 10.27 -3.59 -10.95
N THR A 248 11.53 -3.96 -10.81
CA THR A 248 11.92 -5.15 -10.05
C THR A 248 11.44 -5.07 -8.60
N GLY A 249 11.53 -3.89 -7.98
CA GLY A 249 10.96 -3.64 -6.66
C GLY A 249 9.44 -3.76 -6.62
N LEU A 250 8.75 -3.28 -7.64
CA LEU A 250 7.29 -3.35 -7.76
C LEU A 250 6.80 -4.80 -7.97
N ASN A 251 7.48 -5.57 -8.82
CA ASN A 251 7.18 -6.98 -9.08
C ASN A 251 7.27 -7.85 -7.81
N LYS A 252 8.17 -7.49 -6.87
CA LYS A 252 8.22 -8.15 -5.56
C LYS A 252 6.96 -7.94 -4.72
N PHE A 253 6.24 -6.84 -4.91
CA PHE A 253 4.99 -6.55 -4.21
C PHE A 253 3.77 -7.09 -4.96
N ILE A 254 3.77 -6.97 -6.29
CA ILE A 254 2.69 -7.41 -7.17
C ILE A 254 3.26 -8.42 -8.15
N THR A 255 3.32 -9.69 -7.74
CA THR A 255 3.88 -10.78 -8.55
C THR A 255 3.05 -11.09 -9.79
N THR A 256 1.76 -10.79 -9.75
CA THR A 256 0.81 -10.97 -10.86
C THR A 256 0.79 -9.80 -11.85
N MET A 257 1.69 -8.81 -11.72
CA MET A 257 1.61 -7.58 -12.52
C MET A 257 1.77 -7.80 -14.03
N TYR A 258 2.44 -8.88 -14.44
CA TYR A 258 2.64 -9.22 -15.85
C TYR A 258 1.55 -10.13 -16.42
N GLU A 259 0.62 -10.59 -15.58
CA GLU A 259 -0.45 -11.45 -16.04
C GLU A 259 -1.47 -10.64 -16.85
N PRO A 260 -1.87 -11.08 -18.06
CA PRO A 260 -2.83 -10.34 -18.89
C PRO A 260 -4.21 -10.15 -18.24
N THR A 261 -4.58 -11.02 -17.30
CA THR A 261 -5.85 -10.96 -16.56
C THR A 261 -5.83 -9.95 -15.41
N PHE A 262 -4.64 -9.47 -15.03
CA PHE A 262 -4.48 -8.56 -13.91
C PHE A 262 -4.86 -7.13 -14.33
N PRO A 263 -5.74 -6.43 -13.58
CA PRO A 263 -6.30 -5.15 -14.00
C PRO A 263 -5.32 -3.98 -13.73
N LEU A 264 -4.16 -4.00 -14.40
CA LEU A 264 -3.14 -2.94 -14.39
C LEU A 264 -2.48 -2.83 -15.76
N ASN A 265 -2.48 -1.64 -16.35
CA ASN A 265 -1.92 -1.42 -17.68
C ASN A 265 -0.44 -1.00 -17.60
N LEU A 266 0.46 -1.86 -18.09
CA LEU A 266 1.91 -1.59 -18.14
C LEU A 266 2.35 -1.26 -19.56
N HIS A 267 2.90 -0.07 -19.76
CA HIS A 267 3.36 0.45 -21.05
C HIS A 267 4.86 0.74 -21.01
N GLN A 268 5.62 0.09 -21.89
CA GLN A 268 7.04 0.44 -22.11
C GLN A 268 7.20 1.78 -22.83
N LYS A 269 6.23 2.10 -23.70
CA LYS A 269 6.17 3.33 -24.48
C LYS A 269 5.89 4.55 -23.60
N SER A 270 6.18 5.73 -24.15
CA SER A 270 5.81 6.99 -23.54
C SER A 270 4.31 7.22 -23.58
N TYR A 271 3.79 7.94 -22.58
CA TYR A 271 2.38 8.36 -22.57
C TYR A 271 2.02 9.24 -23.77
N LEU A 272 2.99 9.91 -24.40
CA LEU A 272 2.79 10.71 -25.61
C LEU A 272 2.42 9.86 -26.84
N GLU A 273 2.84 8.60 -26.87
CA GLU A 273 2.55 7.68 -27.97
C GLU A 273 1.23 6.92 -27.76
N VAL A 274 0.81 6.80 -26.50
CA VAL A 274 -0.35 5.98 -26.10
C VAL A 274 -1.62 6.82 -26.00
N PHE A 275 -1.50 8.11 -25.65
CA PHE A 275 -2.63 8.98 -25.37
C PHE A 275 -2.56 10.30 -26.15
N PRO A 276 -3.72 10.92 -26.46
CA PRO A 276 -3.76 12.20 -27.16
C PRO A 276 -3.16 13.31 -26.29
N LYS A 277 -2.21 14.06 -26.86
CA LYS A 277 -1.41 15.06 -26.14
C LYS A 277 -2.26 16.16 -25.53
N GLU A 278 -3.36 16.51 -26.18
CA GLU A 278 -4.25 17.62 -25.82
C GLU A 278 -4.95 17.37 -24.48
N GLN A 279 -5.25 16.12 -24.16
CA GLN A 279 -5.91 15.71 -22.91
C GLN A 279 -4.93 15.56 -21.74
N LEU A 280 -3.62 15.51 -22.00
CA LEU A 280 -2.63 15.25 -20.97
C LEU A 280 -2.36 16.47 -20.08
N VAL A 281 -2.49 16.27 -18.77
CA VAL A 281 -2.16 17.29 -17.74
C VAL A 281 -1.16 16.72 -16.75
N TYR A 282 0.06 17.24 -16.76
CA TYR A 282 1.12 16.79 -15.86
C TYR A 282 1.02 17.47 -14.49
N LEU A 283 0.80 16.68 -13.45
CA LEU A 283 0.73 17.17 -12.08
C LEU A 283 2.14 17.29 -11.48
N THR A 284 2.55 18.52 -11.17
CA THR A 284 3.86 18.78 -10.56
C THR A 284 3.78 19.89 -9.50
N PRO A 285 4.38 19.71 -8.31
CA PRO A 285 4.30 20.71 -7.24
C PRO A 285 5.03 22.02 -7.57
N HIS A 286 5.98 21.98 -8.52
CA HIS A 286 6.78 23.14 -8.92
C HIS A 286 6.13 24.01 -10.01
N CYS A 287 4.92 23.65 -10.48
CA CYS A 287 4.20 24.46 -11.46
C CYS A 287 3.68 25.77 -10.83
N LYS A 288 3.57 26.82 -11.66
CA LYS A 288 2.91 28.07 -11.27
C LYS A 288 1.38 27.95 -11.35
N GLU A 289 0.88 27.28 -12.37
CA GLU A 289 -0.54 27.10 -12.62
C GLU A 289 -1.18 26.14 -11.62
N VAL A 290 -2.33 26.53 -11.08
CA VAL A 290 -3.05 25.76 -10.07
C VAL A 290 -4.26 25.09 -10.71
N LEU A 291 -4.45 23.81 -10.41
CA LEU A 291 -5.65 23.06 -10.77
C LEU A 291 -6.82 23.52 -9.90
N LYS A 292 -7.57 24.53 -10.36
CA LYS A 292 -8.74 25.08 -9.65
C LYS A 292 -9.98 24.21 -9.82
N THR A 293 -10.22 23.78 -11.06
CA THR A 293 -11.37 22.96 -11.44
C THR A 293 -10.85 21.60 -11.90
N TYR A 294 -11.47 20.54 -11.41
CA TYR A 294 -11.20 19.18 -11.85
C TYR A 294 -11.98 18.90 -13.14
N SER A 295 -11.32 18.30 -14.12
CA SER A 295 -11.90 17.90 -15.39
C SER A 295 -11.93 16.38 -15.49
N HIS A 296 -13.09 15.81 -15.81
CA HIS A 296 -13.25 14.38 -16.02
C HIS A 296 -12.75 13.92 -17.41
N ASP A 297 -12.61 14.86 -18.35
CA ASP A 297 -12.12 14.62 -19.72
C ASP A 297 -10.59 14.66 -19.82
N ASP A 298 -9.91 15.29 -18.86
CA ASP A 298 -8.45 15.39 -18.83
C ASP A 298 -7.83 14.08 -18.30
N ILE A 299 -6.67 13.73 -18.84
CA ILE A 299 -5.86 12.59 -18.39
C ILE A 299 -4.71 13.14 -17.55
N TYR A 300 -4.79 12.93 -16.23
CA TYR A 300 -3.77 13.39 -15.31
C TYR A 300 -2.55 12.48 -15.32
N ILE A 301 -1.35 13.07 -15.25
CA ILE A 301 -0.08 12.35 -15.13
C ILE A 301 0.54 12.65 -13.77
N ILE A 302 0.91 11.60 -13.03
CA ILE A 302 1.66 11.67 -11.78
C ILE A 302 3.08 11.18 -12.02
N GLY A 303 4.08 11.95 -11.61
CA GLY A 303 5.47 11.51 -11.64
C GLY A 303 5.73 10.36 -10.67
N GLY A 304 6.20 9.22 -11.18
CA GLY A 304 6.63 8.06 -10.39
C GLY A 304 7.99 8.28 -9.75
N ILE A 305 8.12 9.32 -8.93
CA ILE A 305 9.39 9.78 -8.36
C ILE A 305 9.29 10.00 -6.84
N VAL A 306 10.39 9.71 -6.12
CA VAL A 306 10.53 9.94 -4.68
C VAL A 306 11.78 10.77 -4.42
N ASP A 307 11.55 12.06 -4.26
CA ASP A 307 12.57 13.09 -4.09
C ASP A 307 12.78 13.40 -2.61
N LYS A 308 13.57 12.56 -1.91
CA LYS A 308 13.94 12.84 -0.51
C LYS A 308 15.30 13.48 -0.39
N VAL A 309 16.23 13.07 -1.24
CA VAL A 309 17.63 13.55 -1.21
C VAL A 309 17.83 14.72 -2.16
N ASN A 310 17.33 14.61 -3.39
CA ASN A 310 17.42 15.64 -4.41
C ASN A 310 16.02 16.22 -4.70
N ASN A 311 15.84 17.53 -4.56
CA ASN A 311 14.57 18.23 -4.78
C ASN A 311 14.56 19.03 -6.10
N GLU A 312 15.38 18.63 -7.06
CA GLU A 312 15.37 19.23 -8.39
C GLU A 312 14.00 19.04 -9.08
N PRO A 313 13.50 20.05 -9.81
CA PRO A 313 12.17 20.00 -10.42
C PRO A 313 12.14 19.16 -11.71
N LEU A 314 12.48 17.87 -11.60
CA LEU A 314 12.63 16.94 -12.73
C LEU A 314 11.34 16.74 -13.52
N SER A 315 10.22 16.57 -12.81
CA SER A 315 8.89 16.42 -13.42
C SER A 315 8.46 17.66 -14.21
N LEU A 316 8.73 18.86 -13.67
CA LEU A 316 8.44 20.13 -14.34
C LEU A 316 9.32 20.32 -15.58
N ALA A 317 10.61 20.01 -15.48
CA ALA A 317 11.54 20.12 -16.60
C ALA A 317 11.14 19.19 -17.75
N LYS A 318 10.74 17.95 -17.44
CA LYS A 318 10.26 16.97 -18.42
C LYS A 318 8.97 17.45 -19.11
N ALA A 319 7.96 17.83 -18.33
CA ALA A 319 6.68 18.28 -18.89
C ALA A 319 6.82 19.55 -19.75
N LYS A 320 7.70 20.49 -19.38
CA LYS A 320 8.04 21.66 -20.21
C LYS A 320 8.71 21.27 -21.53
N LYS A 321 9.68 20.36 -21.50
CA LYS A 321 10.38 19.88 -22.70
C LYS A 321 9.42 19.24 -23.69
N GLU A 322 8.41 18.54 -23.18
CA GLU A 322 7.40 17.85 -23.99
C GLU A 322 6.24 18.79 -24.41
N GLY A 323 6.16 20.00 -23.85
CA GLY A 323 5.12 20.98 -24.15
C GLY A 323 3.73 20.53 -23.69
N LEU A 324 3.64 19.96 -22.49
CA LEU A 324 2.38 19.52 -21.88
C LEU A 324 1.73 20.60 -21.04
N ARG A 325 0.40 20.53 -20.89
CA ARG A 325 -0.31 21.29 -19.84
C ARG A 325 0.19 20.80 -18.48
N MET A 326 0.46 21.72 -17.56
CA MET A 326 1.00 21.41 -16.24
C MET A 326 0.19 22.10 -15.17
N ALA A 327 -0.11 21.42 -14.08
CA ALA A 327 -0.78 22.04 -12.95
C ALA A 327 -0.23 21.54 -11.61
N LYS A 328 -0.32 22.38 -10.58
CA LYS A 328 -0.14 21.97 -9.18
C LYS A 328 -1.50 21.87 -8.48
N LEU A 329 -1.58 21.02 -7.45
CA LEU A 329 -2.76 20.92 -6.60
C LEU A 329 -2.99 22.25 -5.85
N PRO A 330 -4.24 22.63 -5.55
CA PRO A 330 -4.58 23.89 -4.89
C PRO A 330 -4.31 23.88 -3.37
N LEU A 331 -3.17 23.32 -2.94
CA LEU A 331 -2.89 23.10 -1.52
C LEU A 331 -2.85 24.41 -0.72
N ASP A 332 -2.24 25.45 -1.30
CA ASP A 332 -2.03 26.74 -0.64
C ASP A 332 -3.32 27.52 -0.38
N TYR A 333 -4.42 27.20 -1.08
CA TYR A 333 -5.71 27.86 -0.89
C TYR A 333 -6.50 27.29 0.28
N TYR A 334 -6.28 26.01 0.62
CA TYR A 334 -7.11 25.28 1.58
C TYR A 334 -6.35 24.84 2.83
N LEU A 335 -5.01 24.80 2.79
CA LEU A 335 -4.18 24.26 3.87
C LEU A 335 -3.14 25.28 4.34
N GLU A 336 -3.10 25.48 5.65
CA GLU A 336 -2.04 26.22 6.32
C GLU A 336 -0.88 25.28 6.66
N TRP A 337 0.29 25.56 6.11
CA TRP A 337 1.46 24.71 6.26
C TRP A 337 2.23 25.02 7.54
N GLY A 338 2.67 23.98 8.23
CA GLY A 338 3.56 24.12 9.37
C GLY A 338 4.97 24.55 8.96
N ALA A 339 5.65 25.27 9.84
CA ALA A 339 7.02 25.74 9.61
C ALA A 339 7.96 24.57 9.25
N GLY A 340 8.64 24.69 8.10
CA GLY A 340 9.59 23.68 7.60
C GLY A 340 8.96 22.44 6.97
N SER A 341 7.63 22.40 6.78
CA SER A 341 7.00 21.26 6.10
C SER A 341 7.05 21.39 4.58
N GLY A 342 7.55 20.36 3.90
CA GLY A 342 7.58 20.29 2.44
C GLY A 342 6.18 20.05 1.84
N LYS A 343 5.85 20.82 0.79
CA LYS A 343 4.58 20.74 0.07
C LYS A 343 4.46 19.54 -0.89
N SER A 344 5.54 18.80 -1.10
CA SER A 344 5.54 17.60 -1.94
C SER A 344 4.80 16.44 -1.26
N LEU A 345 3.77 15.92 -1.92
CA LEU A 345 2.98 14.78 -1.46
C LEU A 345 3.51 13.47 -2.06
N THR A 346 3.18 12.34 -1.44
CA THR A 346 3.53 11.02 -2.00
C THR A 346 2.60 10.66 -3.16
N ILE A 347 3.04 9.76 -4.04
CA ILE A 347 2.30 9.38 -5.26
C ILE A 347 0.91 8.85 -4.91
N ASN A 348 0.81 7.99 -3.87
CA ASN A 348 -0.47 7.45 -3.41
C ASN A 348 -1.38 8.49 -2.73
N GLN A 349 -0.81 9.52 -2.08
CA GLN A 349 -1.60 10.63 -1.53
C GLN A 349 -2.23 11.47 -2.63
N VAL A 350 -1.47 11.74 -3.71
CA VAL A 350 -1.99 12.45 -4.88
C VAL A 350 -3.15 11.67 -5.49
N LEU A 351 -3.02 10.35 -5.68
CA LEU A 351 -4.14 9.52 -6.13
C LEU A 351 -5.36 9.67 -5.20
N SER A 352 -5.19 9.50 -3.89
CA SER A 352 -6.30 9.54 -2.94
C SER A 352 -7.05 10.88 -2.99
N ILE A 353 -6.32 11.99 -3.19
CA ILE A 353 -6.91 13.31 -3.42
C ILE A 353 -7.69 13.31 -4.73
N LEU A 354 -7.11 12.85 -5.84
CA LEU A 354 -7.79 12.83 -7.15
C LEU A 354 -9.06 11.97 -7.14
N VAL A 355 -9.04 10.81 -6.46
CA VAL A 355 -10.21 9.92 -6.33
C VAL A 355 -11.35 10.65 -5.62
N ASP A 356 -11.06 11.36 -4.53
CA ASP A 356 -12.11 12.11 -3.83
C ASP A 356 -12.59 13.32 -4.62
N VAL A 357 -11.71 14.08 -5.26
CA VAL A 357 -12.12 15.23 -6.09
C VAL A 357 -12.94 14.79 -7.29
N LYS A 358 -12.59 13.67 -7.94
CA LYS A 358 -13.37 13.09 -9.04
C LYS A 358 -14.82 12.82 -8.61
N ARG A 359 -15.00 12.31 -7.39
CA ARG A 359 -16.31 11.95 -6.84
C ARG A 359 -17.10 13.14 -6.30
N THR A 360 -16.46 14.03 -5.53
CA THR A 360 -17.18 15.09 -4.79
C THR A 360 -17.06 16.46 -5.42
N GLY A 361 -16.06 16.70 -6.27
CA GLY A 361 -15.69 18.03 -6.76
C GLY A 361 -15.16 18.99 -5.67
N ASP A 362 -15.08 18.54 -4.42
CA ASP A 362 -14.69 19.38 -3.28
C ASP A 362 -13.23 19.13 -2.87
N TRP A 363 -12.39 20.13 -3.12
CA TRP A 363 -10.99 20.14 -2.71
C TRP A 363 -10.81 20.09 -1.20
N LYS A 364 -11.67 20.73 -0.41
CA LYS A 364 -11.55 20.73 1.05
C LYS A 364 -11.75 19.32 1.62
N TYR A 365 -12.73 18.60 1.10
CA TYR A 365 -12.96 17.20 1.44
C TYR A 365 -11.76 16.32 1.04
N ALA A 366 -11.27 16.46 -0.20
CA ALA A 366 -10.19 15.62 -0.71
C ALA A 366 -8.83 15.86 -0.03
N LEU A 367 -8.54 17.10 0.37
CA LEU A 367 -7.27 17.46 1.01
C LEU A 367 -7.10 16.92 2.44
N ARG A 368 -8.10 16.21 2.99
CA ARG A 368 -7.95 15.45 4.24
C ARG A 368 -6.89 14.35 4.18
N HIS A 369 -6.56 13.87 2.97
CA HIS A 369 -5.51 12.88 2.75
C HIS A 369 -4.10 13.43 2.96
N VAL A 370 -3.96 14.75 3.08
CA VAL A 370 -2.68 15.39 3.44
C VAL A 370 -2.36 15.09 4.91
N PRO A 371 -1.17 14.56 5.24
CA PRO A 371 -0.84 14.22 6.62
C PRO A 371 -0.92 15.42 7.56
N ARG A 372 -1.70 15.30 8.65
CA ARG A 372 -1.86 16.37 9.67
C ARG A 372 -0.55 16.94 10.17
N ARG A 373 0.50 16.11 10.31
CA ARG A 373 1.86 16.54 10.73
C ARG A 373 2.50 17.62 9.85
N LYS A 374 1.96 17.86 8.64
CA LYS A 374 2.43 18.91 7.73
C LYS A 374 1.71 20.24 7.90
N LEU A 375 0.60 20.26 8.64
CA LEU A 375 -0.26 21.43 8.81
C LEU A 375 0.15 22.25 10.04
N ALA A 376 -0.04 23.56 9.99
CA ALA A 376 0.32 24.50 11.06
C ALA A 376 -0.36 24.14 12.38
N HIS A 377 -1.66 23.84 12.33
CA HIS A 377 -2.46 23.46 13.49
C HIS A 377 -1.87 22.29 14.28
N PHE A 378 -1.23 21.31 13.61
CA PHE A 378 -0.59 20.20 14.32
C PHE A 378 0.61 20.65 15.15
N PHE A 379 1.38 21.64 14.68
CA PHE A 379 2.49 22.19 15.45
C PHE A 379 2.00 22.99 16.65
N GLU A 380 0.90 23.73 16.50
CA GLU A 380 0.25 24.45 17.61
C GLU A 380 -0.33 23.49 18.66
N GLU A 381 -1.07 22.46 18.24
CA GLU A 381 -1.57 21.39 19.12
C GLU A 381 -0.40 20.67 19.84
N SER A 382 0.69 20.38 19.12
CA SER A 382 1.86 19.73 19.71
C SER A 382 2.58 20.64 20.71
N ALA A 383 2.72 21.92 20.40
CA ALA A 383 3.34 22.91 21.29
C ALA A 383 2.52 23.14 22.56
N THR A 384 1.19 23.32 22.41
CA THR A 384 0.27 23.47 23.55
C THR A 384 0.25 22.22 24.41
N ARG A 385 0.25 21.01 23.83
CA ARG A 385 0.34 19.76 24.58
C ARG A 385 1.67 19.60 25.32
N LYS A 386 2.79 20.02 24.71
CA LYS A 386 4.09 20.05 25.39
C LYS A 386 4.11 21.02 26.56
N LEU A 387 3.53 22.22 26.40
CA LEU A 387 3.38 23.20 27.47
C LEU A 387 2.52 22.66 28.60
N TYR A 388 1.35 22.09 28.29
CA TYR A 388 0.48 21.46 29.29
C TYR A 388 1.20 20.34 30.05
N ASN A 389 1.94 19.47 29.35
CA ASN A 389 2.71 18.40 29.98
C ASN A 389 3.87 18.91 30.84
N ALA A 390 4.52 20.01 30.44
CA ALA A 390 5.57 20.66 31.24
C ALA A 390 4.98 21.27 32.52
N VAL A 391 3.89 22.03 32.39
CA VAL A 391 3.16 22.60 33.54
C VAL A 391 2.63 21.50 34.46
N SER A 392 2.12 20.39 33.91
CA SER A 392 1.63 19.26 34.73
C SER A 392 2.76 18.50 35.43
N LYS A 393 3.97 18.47 34.85
CA LYS A 393 5.19 17.92 35.48
C LYS A 393 5.77 18.84 36.54
N GLU A 394 5.64 20.15 36.38
CA GLU A 394 6.05 21.14 37.39
C GLU A 394 5.00 21.26 38.51
N GLY A 395 3.72 21.04 38.21
CA GLY A 395 2.62 21.04 39.16
C GLY A 395 2.64 19.89 40.18
N SER A 396 3.42 18.82 39.94
CA SER A 396 3.69 17.80 40.95
C SER A 396 4.82 18.18 41.92
N ILE A 397 5.50 19.32 41.71
CA ILE A 397 6.61 19.80 42.54
C ILE A 397 6.36 21.23 43.08
N ALA A 398 5.41 21.99 42.54
CA ALA A 398 5.22 23.41 42.88
C ALA A 398 3.81 23.78 43.38
N THR A 399 3.42 23.27 44.55
CA THR A 399 2.53 24.03 45.43
C THR A 399 3.38 24.92 46.34
N LYS A 400 3.91 26.02 45.80
CA LYS A 400 4.34 27.21 46.56
C LYS A 400 4.68 28.32 45.57
N ASN A 401 3.97 29.45 45.72
CA ASN A 401 4.24 30.77 45.14
C ASN A 401 3.77 31.02 43.69
N PHE A 402 2.44 31.04 43.51
CA PHE A 402 1.81 31.85 42.47
C PHE A 402 1.89 33.33 42.86
N GLY A 403 2.97 34.00 42.45
CA GLY A 403 3.12 35.43 42.71
C GLY A 403 3.93 36.22 41.69
N ASN A 404 4.77 35.60 40.83
CA ASN A 404 5.74 36.40 40.07
C ASN A 404 6.24 35.79 38.74
N LEU A 405 5.38 35.17 37.93
CA LEU A 405 5.74 34.93 36.51
C LEU A 405 5.26 36.08 35.63
N LYS A 406 6.08 37.12 35.55
CA LYS A 406 5.99 38.13 34.49
C LYS A 406 6.21 37.44 33.14
N TYR A 407 5.23 37.59 32.25
CA TYR A 407 5.35 37.35 30.82
C TYR A 407 6.59 38.09 30.27
N SER A 408 7.62 37.35 29.83
CA SER A 408 8.69 37.93 29.02
C SER A 408 9.13 36.98 27.91
N GLY A 409 8.81 37.35 26.68
CA GLY A 409 9.72 37.21 25.54
C GLY A 409 9.75 35.88 24.80
N ARG A 410 8.72 35.55 24.00
CA ARG A 410 8.90 34.79 22.74
C ARG A 410 7.73 34.83 21.74
N MET A 411 6.87 35.85 21.80
CA MET A 411 5.78 36.08 20.83
C MET A 411 6.09 37.15 19.77
N SER A 412 7.32 37.66 19.71
CA SER A 412 7.69 38.75 18.79
C SER A 412 8.07 38.32 17.37
N ASN A 413 8.18 37.03 17.07
CA ASN A 413 8.64 36.58 15.75
C ASN A 413 7.54 36.14 14.77
N LEU A 414 6.26 36.16 15.18
CA LEU A 414 5.14 35.81 14.27
C LEU A 414 4.57 36.97 13.44
N ARG A 415 5.03 38.22 13.64
CA ARG A 415 4.50 39.40 12.93
C ARG A 415 5.39 39.96 11.81
N ARG A 416 6.44 39.25 11.39
CA ARG A 416 7.38 39.75 10.36
C ARG A 416 7.13 39.31 8.92
N TYR A 417 6.05 38.58 8.64
CA TYR A 417 5.64 38.28 7.27
C TYR A 417 4.12 38.45 7.15
N LYS A 418 3.71 39.67 6.83
CA LYS A 418 2.45 40.00 6.18
C LYS A 418 2.77 40.69 4.87
#